data_AF-A0A354XJ07-F1
#
_entry.id   AF-A0A354XJ07-F1
#
_cell.length_a   1.000
_cell.length_b   1.000
_cell.length_c   1.000
_cell.angle_alpha   90.00
_cell.angle_beta   90.00
_cell.angle_gamma   90.00
#
_symmetry.space_group_name_H-M   'P 1'
#
loop_
_entity.id
_entity.type
_entity.pdbx_description
1 polymer ?
#
loop_
_entity_poly.entity_id
_entity_poly.type
_entity_poly.pdbx_seq_one_letter_code
_entity_poly.pdbx_strand_id
1 'polypeptide(L)'
;GTSVATWMAALDEALAHIHRAECELLVVSLGVDIFEGDPISAFTFQHVDFIALGQRLAAAGLPCVFLMEGGYAVEDIGVNVVNVLQGFEEVTQGVK
;
A
#
# COMPACT_ATOMS: atom_id res chain seq x y z
N GLY A 1 -8.90 -8.22 14.06
CA GLY A 1 -8.24 -8.51 12.79
C GLY A 1 -6.74 -8.45 12.93
N THR A 2 -5.98 -8.79 11.88
CA THR A 2 -4.53 -8.59 11.83
C THR A 2 -4.20 -7.11 11.91
N SER A 3 -3.25 -6.74 12.77
CA SER A 3 -2.89 -5.34 13.02
C SER A 3 -2.12 -4.73 11.84
N VAL A 4 -2.17 -3.39 11.72
CA VAL A 4 -1.39 -2.62 10.74
C VAL A 4 0.11 -2.90 10.89
N ALA A 5 0.63 -2.94 12.12
CA ALA A 5 2.03 -3.23 12.38
C ALA A 5 2.44 -4.62 11.88
N THR A 6 1.60 -5.63 12.09
CA THR A 6 1.83 -7.00 11.60
C THR A 6 1.82 -7.05 10.07
N TRP A 7 0.89 -6.36 9.44
CA TRP A 7 0.77 -6.31 7.98
C TRP A 7 1.96 -5.56 7.35
N MET A 8 2.36 -4.41 7.91
CA MET A 8 3.50 -3.62 7.42
C MET A 8 4.81 -4.38 7.56
N ALA A 9 4.98 -5.18 8.62
CA ALA A 9 6.15 -6.05 8.76
C ALA A 9 6.22 -7.09 7.63
N ALA A 10 5.08 -7.63 7.20
CA ALA A 10 5.03 -8.54 6.05
C ALA A 10 5.33 -7.82 4.73
N LEU A 11 4.85 -6.58 4.55
CA LEU A 11 5.22 -5.75 3.41
C LEU A 11 6.74 -5.50 3.36
N ASP A 12 7.35 -5.18 4.50
CA ASP A 12 8.80 -4.95 4.59
C ASP A 12 9.60 -6.19 4.18
N GLU A 13 9.16 -7.37 4.61
CA GLU A 13 9.78 -8.63 4.22
C GLU A 13 9.64 -8.88 2.70
N ALA A 14 8.45 -8.63 2.14
CA ALA A 14 8.22 -8.75 0.70
C ALA A 14 9.09 -7.78 -0.11
N LEU A 15 9.18 -6.52 0.29
CA LEU A 15 10.04 -5.52 -0.36
C LEU A 15 11.52 -5.89 -0.25
N ALA A 16 11.96 -6.43 0.89
CA ALA A 16 13.33 -6.92 1.04
C ALA A 16 13.63 -8.12 0.13
N HIS A 17 12.66 -8.98 -0.17
CA HIS A 17 12.80 -10.05 -1.16
C HIS A 17 12.89 -9.50 -2.58
N ILE A 18 12.02 -8.55 -2.94
CA ILE A 18 12.03 -7.88 -4.25
C ILE A 18 13.36 -7.18 -4.51
N HIS A 19 13.90 -6.48 -3.50
CA HIS A 19 15.22 -5.86 -3.59
C HIS A 19 16.34 -6.88 -3.80
N ARG A 20 16.33 -7.99 -3.03
CA ARG A 20 17.32 -9.09 -3.17
C ARG A 20 17.25 -9.80 -4.53
N ALA A 21 16.09 -9.77 -5.18
CA ALA A 21 15.90 -10.34 -6.50
C ALA A 21 16.31 -9.40 -7.64
N GLU A 22 16.81 -8.20 -7.33
CA GLU A 22 17.25 -7.18 -8.30
C GLU A 22 16.16 -6.85 -9.32
N CYS A 23 14.89 -6.82 -8.89
CA CYS A 23 13.78 -6.44 -9.75
C CYS A 23 13.92 -5.00 -10.25
N GLU A 24 13.58 -4.76 -11.51
CA GLU A 24 13.69 -3.44 -12.15
C GLU A 24 12.37 -2.64 -12.16
N LEU A 25 11.25 -3.28 -11.79
CA LEU A 25 9.90 -2.72 -11.78
C LEU A 25 9.10 -3.36 -10.64
N LEU A 26 8.22 -2.58 -10.02
CA LEU A 26 7.21 -3.06 -9.08
C LEU A 26 5.81 -2.95 -9.69
N VAL A 27 5.06 -4.05 -9.70
CA VAL A 27 3.61 -4.04 -9.99
C VAL A 27 2.87 -4.30 -8.69
N VAL A 28 2.06 -3.35 -8.26
CA VAL A 28 1.27 -3.43 -7.03
C VAL A 28 -0.17 -3.72 -7.41
N SER A 29 -0.60 -4.97 -7.22
CA SER A 29 -2.02 -5.35 -7.19
C SER A 29 -2.65 -4.75 -5.92
N LEU A 30 -3.21 -3.56 -6.05
CA LEU A 30 -3.70 -2.73 -4.94
C LEU A 30 -5.15 -3.09 -4.61
N GLY A 31 -5.32 -3.93 -3.60
CA GLY A 31 -6.59 -4.09 -2.88
C GLY A 31 -6.63 -3.18 -1.66
N VAL A 32 -7.74 -2.46 -1.46
CA VAL A 32 -7.99 -1.65 -0.25
C VAL A 32 -9.10 -2.24 0.63
N ASP A 33 -9.50 -3.48 0.37
CA ASP A 33 -10.39 -4.31 1.19
C ASP A 33 -9.75 -4.78 2.51
N ILE A 34 -8.50 -4.37 2.78
CA ILE A 34 -7.86 -4.45 4.10
C ILE A 34 -8.34 -3.37 5.07
N PHE A 35 -9.11 -2.38 4.60
CA PHE A 35 -9.71 -1.34 5.44
C PHE A 35 -10.64 -1.95 6.51
N GLU A 36 -10.59 -1.45 7.75
CA GLU A 36 -11.38 -2.01 8.85
C GLU A 36 -12.89 -1.88 8.66
N GLY A 37 -13.34 -0.87 7.89
CA GLY A 37 -14.74 -0.66 7.54
C GLY A 37 -15.22 -1.44 6.30
N ASP A 38 -14.34 -2.19 5.64
CA ASP A 38 -14.74 -3.01 4.48
C ASP A 38 -15.55 -4.25 4.92
N PRO A 39 -16.68 -4.54 4.26
CA PRO A 39 -17.60 -5.61 4.69
C PRO A 39 -16.99 -7.02 4.70
N ILE A 40 -15.87 -7.23 4.01
CA ILE A 40 -15.18 -8.53 3.95
C ILE A 40 -13.81 -8.52 4.63
N SER A 41 -13.41 -7.42 5.27
CA SER A 41 -12.09 -7.30 5.90
C SER A 41 -11.96 -8.11 7.19
N ALA A 42 -10.76 -8.61 7.41
CA ALA A 42 -10.30 -9.16 8.69
C ALA A 42 -9.05 -8.43 9.21
N PHE A 43 -8.77 -7.23 8.70
CA PHE A 43 -7.63 -6.37 9.07
C PHE A 43 -8.11 -5.14 9.85
N THR A 44 -7.18 -4.33 10.34
CA THR A 44 -7.50 -3.14 11.16
C THR A 44 -6.93 -1.85 10.56
N PHE A 45 -6.81 -1.75 9.24
CA PHE A 45 -6.32 -0.53 8.60
C PHE A 45 -7.35 0.58 8.73
N GLN A 46 -6.89 1.76 9.09
CA GLN A 46 -7.64 3.00 9.03
C GLN A 46 -7.19 3.81 7.81
N HIS A 47 -7.95 4.83 7.42
CA HIS A 47 -7.62 5.65 6.24
C HIS A 47 -6.18 6.17 6.24
N VAL A 48 -5.69 6.64 7.40
CA VAL A 48 -4.35 7.23 7.53
C VAL A 48 -3.23 6.20 7.31
N ASP A 49 -3.48 4.92 7.59
CA ASP A 49 -2.47 3.87 7.45
C ASP A 49 -2.14 3.59 5.98
N PHE A 50 -3.06 3.86 5.06
CA PHE A 50 -2.81 3.77 3.63
C PHE A 50 -1.77 4.78 3.13
N ILE A 51 -1.60 5.92 3.81
CA ILE A 51 -0.50 6.87 3.50
C ILE A 51 0.85 6.22 3.81
N ALA A 52 0.97 5.61 4.99
CA ALA A 52 2.19 4.88 5.37
C ALA A 52 2.48 3.70 4.43
N LEU A 53 1.43 3.00 3.97
CA LEU A 53 1.55 1.96 2.94
C LEU A 53 2.21 2.51 1.67
N GLY A 54 1.69 3.61 1.14
CA GLY A 54 2.22 4.28 -0.05
C GLY A 54 3.68 4.71 0.10
N GLN A 55 4.02 5.31 1.24
CA GLN A 55 5.39 5.72 1.56
C GLN A 55 6.35 4.51 1.61
N ARG A 56 5.91 3.38 2.15
CA ARG A 56 6.71 2.14 2.21
C ARG A 56 6.97 1.56 0.82
N LEU A 57 5.95 1.55 -0.04
CA LEU A 57 6.10 1.12 -1.44
C LEU A 57 7.06 2.02 -2.21
N ALA A 58 6.98 3.34 -2.04
CA ALA A 58 7.89 4.28 -2.71
C ALA A 58 9.35 4.12 -2.26
N ALA A 59 9.57 3.77 -0.99
CA ALA A 59 10.91 3.49 -0.46
C ALA A 59 11.60 2.29 -1.13
N ALA A 60 10.87 1.46 -1.89
CA ALA A 60 11.47 0.42 -2.72
C ALA A 60 12.36 0.99 -3.85
N GLY A 61 12.15 2.25 -4.24
CA GLY A 61 12.99 2.94 -5.23
C GLY A 61 12.86 2.40 -6.65
N LEU A 62 11.81 1.62 -6.94
CA LEU A 62 11.55 1.06 -8.26
C LEU A 62 10.47 1.85 -9.00
N PRO A 63 10.55 1.96 -10.33
CA PRO A 63 9.40 2.37 -11.13
C PRO A 63 8.21 1.46 -10.80
N CYS A 64 7.04 2.05 -10.57
CA CYS A 64 5.90 1.36 -9.97
C CYS A 64 4.63 1.54 -10.81
N VAL A 65 3.88 0.45 -11.01
CA VAL A 65 2.54 0.45 -11.59
C VAL A 65 1.55 -0.05 -10.56
N PHE A 66 0.50 0.74 -10.30
CA PHE A 66 -0.62 0.33 -9.45
C PHE A 66 -1.74 -0.25 -10.32
N LEU A 67 -2.13 -1.48 -10.04
CA LEU A 67 -3.27 -2.16 -10.63
C LEU A 67 -4.37 -2.25 -9.58
N MET A 68 -5.49 -1.56 -9.79
CA MET A 68 -6.60 -1.55 -8.83
C MET A 68 -7.29 -2.92 -8.80
N GLU A 69 -7.43 -3.49 -7.60
CA GLU A 69 -8.06 -4.80 -7.36
C GLU A 69 -9.32 -4.65 -6.49
N GLY A 70 -9.35 -5.29 -5.32
CA GLY A 70 -10.45 -5.29 -4.36
C GLY A 70 -10.61 -4.00 -3.56
N GLY A 71 -11.78 -3.85 -2.95
CA GLY A 71 -12.21 -2.65 -2.22
C GLY A 71 -13.72 -2.51 -2.36
N TYR A 72 -14.45 -2.81 -1.29
CA TYR A 72 -15.90 -2.98 -1.29
C TYR A 72 -16.60 -1.97 -0.38
N ALA A 73 -15.87 -1.26 0.48
CA ALA A 73 -16.33 -0.03 1.13
C ALA A 73 -16.41 1.13 0.10
N VAL A 74 -17.48 1.19 -0.69
CA VAL A 74 -17.62 2.11 -1.84
C VAL A 74 -17.49 3.59 -1.45
N GLU A 75 -17.97 3.99 -0.27
CA GLU A 75 -17.86 5.39 0.21
C GLU A 75 -16.41 5.78 0.55
N ASP A 76 -15.61 4.79 0.97
CA ASP A 76 -14.26 4.98 1.50
C ASP A 76 -13.15 4.62 0.49
N ILE A 77 -13.48 3.86 -0.55
CA ILE A 77 -12.51 3.30 -1.50
C ILE A 77 -11.64 4.40 -2.13
N GLY A 78 -12.26 5.54 -2.48
CA GLY A 78 -11.55 6.67 -3.06
C GLY A 78 -10.52 7.28 -2.10
N VAL A 79 -10.89 7.43 -0.81
CA VAL A 79 -9.99 7.96 0.22
C VAL A 79 -8.81 7.01 0.43
N ASN A 80 -9.07 5.70 0.55
CA ASN A 80 -8.02 4.71 0.80
C ASN A 80 -7.04 4.61 -0.38
N VAL A 81 -7.55 4.57 -1.62
CA VAL A 81 -6.70 4.54 -2.82
C VAL A 81 -5.87 5.82 -2.95
N VAL A 82 -6.48 6.99 -2.81
CA VAL A 82 -5.77 8.28 -2.90
C VAL A 82 -4.70 8.39 -1.81
N ASN A 83 -4.97 7.91 -0.60
CA ASN A 83 -3.98 7.93 0.48
C ASN A 83 -2.73 7.09 0.15
N VAL A 84 -2.89 5.91 -0.48
CA VAL A 84 -1.74 5.15 -0.99
C VAL A 84 -0.96 5.94 -2.02
N LEU A 85 -1.65 6.49 -3.02
CA LEU A 85 -0.99 7.23 -4.11
C LEU A 85 -0.30 8.49 -3.61
N GLN A 86 -0.94 9.25 -2.71
CA GLN A 86 -0.38 10.45 -2.11
C GLN A 86 0.86 10.12 -1.28
N GLY A 87 0.79 9.11 -0.41
CA GLY A 87 1.96 8.68 0.37
C GLY A 87 3.13 8.23 -0.52
N PHE A 88 2.83 7.60 -1.65
CA PHE A 88 3.84 7.22 -2.64
C PHE A 88 4.47 8.45 -3.33
N GLU A 89 3.64 9.41 -3.76
CA GLU A 89 4.08 10.65 -4.41
C GLU A 89 4.93 11.53 -3.48
N GLU A 90 4.58 11.64 -2.19
CA GLU A 90 5.33 12.43 -1.20
C GLU A 90 6.82 12.03 -1.12
N VAL A 91 7.11 10.74 -1.20
CA VAL A 91 8.48 10.21 -1.16
C VAL A 91 9.18 10.42 -2.50
N THR A 92 8.50 10.17 -3.62
CA THR A 92 9.11 10.26 -4.96
C THR A 92 9.33 11.69 -5.44
N GLN A 93 8.50 12.64 -5.02
CA GLN A 93 8.67 14.07 -5.33
C GLN A 93 9.78 14.74 -4.51
N GLY A 94 10.24 14.11 -3.42
CA GLY A 94 11.42 14.53 -2.66
C GLY A 94 12.76 14.24 -3.35
N VAL A 95 12.74 13.54 -4.49
CA VAL A 95 13.92 13.22 -5.31
C VAL A 95 13.95 14.19 -6.50
N LYS A 96 14.30 15.45 -6.23
CA LYS A 96 14.71 16.44 -7.25
C LYS A 96 16.10 16.96 -6.95
#